data_AF-A0A1V4RBR9-F1
#
_entry.id   AF-A0A1V4RBR9-F1
#
_cell.length_a   1.000
_cell.length_b   1.000
_cell.length_c   1.000
_cell.angle_alpha   90.00
_cell.angle_beta   90.00
_cell.angle_gamma   90.00
#
_symmetry.space_group_name_H-M   'P 1'
#
loop_
_entity.id
_entity.type
_entity.pdbx_description
1 polymer ?
#
loop_
_entity_poly.entity_id
_entity_poly.type
_entity_poly.pdbx_seq_one_letter_code
_entity_poly.pdbx_strand_id
1 'polypeptide(L)'
;MDKHRVILTLCLTVLLYSGCVSTNPEGLAQYANPSYADELKGFFYCGQQPYAAVFANESPVVWISEPSNSRVFYKDVSKAIVNPIICDTLVVDFSPGLMVSPPSGDNIYICGYNSNEIYMLNTESLGWIKVYTNSSSISTVQLSSDGETLFLGSLGSPWHIEAVSTADWTQTASVSTEYPVSRLELSPDNGLIAAGNSGRTYINLFDAADLLPVDTLFMPMRTGTMAFTSDSRSLVVLDAASQRPYMVRINLATGEEEFRSRPYNSYLVNCRIPGTDVLILPRNQDERVSILNMENMIFAPSLESDSRAGAVCVSGDGDYIVTVSRTTIPGRATVFIKGD
;
A
#
# COMPACT_ATOMS: atom_id res chain seq x y z
N MET A 1 -70.69 6.09 9.03
CA MET A 1 -70.19 7.48 8.91
C MET A 1 -69.05 7.59 9.90
N ASP A 2 -67.79 7.87 9.61
CA ASP A 2 -67.08 8.43 8.44
C ASP A 2 -65.61 7.97 8.53
N LYS A 3 -64.97 7.46 7.45
CA LYS A 3 -64.15 8.18 6.44
C LYS A 3 -62.80 8.70 6.98
N HIS A 4 -61.69 8.11 6.51
CA HIS A 4 -60.76 8.70 5.52
C HIS A 4 -59.99 9.93 6.05
N ARG A 5 -58.67 9.74 6.31
CA ARG A 5 -57.55 10.16 5.44
C ARG A 5 -57.08 11.62 5.68
N VAL A 6 -55.75 11.74 5.83
CA VAL A 6 -54.85 12.65 5.08
C VAL A 6 -54.26 13.90 5.79
N ILE A 7 -52.92 13.97 5.68
CA ILE A 7 -51.94 15.10 5.71
C ILE A 7 -51.37 15.54 7.08
N LEU A 8 -50.11 15.21 7.41
CA LEU A 8 -48.81 15.84 7.03
C LEU A 8 -48.53 17.17 7.75
N THR A 9 -47.47 17.22 8.58
CA THR A 9 -46.30 18.14 8.47
C THR A 9 -45.43 18.14 9.74
N LEU A 10 -44.18 17.68 9.56
CA LEU A 10 -42.88 18.08 10.16
C LEU A 10 -42.82 18.78 11.54
N CYS A 11 -42.04 18.20 12.47
CA CYS A 11 -40.63 18.59 12.73
C CYS A 11 -40.02 17.82 13.92
N LEU A 12 -38.97 17.03 13.65
CA LEU A 12 -37.68 16.91 14.35
C LEU A 12 -37.63 17.33 15.84
N THR A 13 -37.17 16.56 16.82
CA THR A 13 -35.80 16.03 17.09
C THR A 13 -35.91 15.36 18.48
N VAL A 14 -35.41 14.16 18.80
CA VAL A 14 -34.04 13.83 19.20
C VAL A 14 -33.92 12.30 19.18
N LEU A 15 -33.11 11.78 18.26
CA LEU A 15 -32.64 10.40 18.21
C LEU A 15 -31.33 10.32 19.00
N LEU A 16 -31.38 9.77 20.21
CA LEU A 16 -30.19 9.28 20.89
C LEU A 16 -29.83 7.93 20.27
N TYR A 17 -28.77 7.97 19.47
CA TYR A 17 -28.10 6.83 18.87
C TYR A 17 -27.33 6.08 19.97
N SER A 18 -27.97 5.10 20.59
CA SER A 18 -27.32 4.01 21.32
C SER A 18 -28.09 2.73 21.02
N GLY A 19 -27.54 1.87 20.18
CA GLY A 19 -28.26 0.69 19.74
C GLY A 19 -27.38 -0.23 18.90
N CYS A 20 -26.63 -1.06 19.60
CA CYS A 20 -26.17 -2.34 19.10
C CYS A 20 -27.34 -3.07 18.43
N VAL A 21 -27.22 -3.39 17.14
CA VAL A 21 -28.06 -4.40 16.49
C VAL A 21 -27.13 -5.31 15.71
N SER A 22 -26.69 -6.37 16.40
CA SER A 22 -26.36 -7.63 15.77
C SER A 22 -27.67 -8.24 15.27
N THR A 23 -27.78 -8.45 13.97
CA THR A 23 -28.63 -9.50 13.40
C THR A 23 -27.78 -10.28 12.42
N ASN A 24 -27.27 -11.40 12.92
CA ASN A 24 -26.55 -12.42 12.20
C ASN A 24 -27.43 -13.01 11.08
N PRO A 25 -27.08 -12.88 9.79
CA PRO A 25 -27.54 -13.81 8.77
C PRO A 25 -26.59 -15.01 8.83
N GLU A 26 -27.12 -16.16 9.23
CA GLU A 26 -26.44 -17.44 9.06
C GLU A 26 -25.93 -17.56 7.62
N GLY A 27 -24.60 -17.56 7.45
CA GLY A 27 -23.93 -17.77 6.16
C GLY A 27 -22.87 -16.75 5.73
N LEU A 28 -22.63 -15.67 6.47
CA LEU A 28 -21.51 -14.75 6.15
C LEU A 28 -20.20 -15.26 6.76
N ALA A 29 -19.19 -15.44 5.90
CA ALA A 29 -17.82 -15.74 6.30
C ALA A 29 -17.41 -14.85 7.48
N GLN A 30 -17.17 -15.47 8.64
CA GLN A 30 -16.67 -14.75 9.80
C GLN A 30 -15.32 -14.16 9.41
N TYR A 31 -15.22 -12.84 9.52
CA TYR A 31 -13.94 -12.16 9.43
C TYR A 31 -13.07 -12.65 10.59
N ALA A 32 -12.05 -13.46 10.28
CA ALA A 32 -10.97 -13.71 11.22
C ALA A 32 -10.12 -12.43 11.25
N ASN A 33 -10.29 -11.62 12.30
CA ASN A 33 -9.32 -10.58 12.60
C ASN A 33 -7.96 -11.28 12.72
N PRO A 34 -6.93 -10.89 11.96
CA PRO A 34 -5.59 -11.41 12.14
C PRO A 34 -5.01 -10.90 13.47
N SER A 35 -5.63 -11.25 14.60
CA SER A 35 -5.20 -11.09 15.98
C SER A 35 -4.54 -9.77 16.41
N TYR A 36 -4.55 -8.69 15.62
CA TYR A 36 -3.94 -7.44 16.02
C TYR A 36 -4.76 -6.87 17.16
N ALA A 37 -4.09 -6.57 18.27
CA ALA A 37 -4.76 -5.89 19.36
C ALA A 37 -5.31 -4.55 18.84
N ASP A 38 -6.56 -4.26 19.18
CA ASP A 38 -7.19 -2.96 18.88
C ASP A 38 -6.46 -1.79 19.56
N GLU A 39 -5.59 -2.09 20.53
CA GLU A 39 -4.82 -1.12 21.30
C GLU A 39 -3.44 -0.84 20.69
N LEU A 40 -3.14 0.45 20.56
CA LEU A 40 -1.83 1.00 20.20
C LEU A 40 -0.71 0.33 21.02
N LYS A 41 0.22 -0.37 20.36
CA LYS A 41 1.37 -1.00 21.02
C LYS A 41 2.52 -0.04 21.23
N GLY A 42 2.62 1.01 20.42
CA GLY A 42 3.57 2.10 20.61
C GLY A 42 3.72 3.01 19.40
N PHE A 43 4.51 4.07 19.55
CA PHE A 43 4.88 4.96 18.45
C PHE A 43 6.27 5.57 18.66
N PHE A 44 6.89 5.97 17.55
CA PHE A 44 8.14 6.73 17.54
C PHE A 44 8.06 7.89 16.55
N TYR A 45 9.07 8.76 16.55
CA TYR A 45 9.13 9.89 15.62
C TYR A 45 10.27 9.73 14.63
N CYS A 46 9.98 9.97 13.35
CA CYS A 46 10.89 9.99 12.21
C CYS A 46 10.70 11.27 11.38
N GLY A 47 11.67 12.18 11.41
CA GLY A 47 11.67 13.38 10.58
C GLY A 47 10.40 14.24 10.67
N GLN A 48 10.20 15.10 9.68
CA GLN A 48 8.99 15.93 9.52
C GLN A 48 8.25 15.60 8.22
N GLN A 49 8.90 14.99 7.23
CA GLN A 49 8.28 14.66 5.94
C GLN A 49 8.64 13.24 5.50
N PRO A 50 8.25 12.22 6.29
CA PRO A 50 8.45 10.84 5.86
C PRO A 50 7.67 10.55 4.58
N TYR A 51 8.26 9.73 3.72
CA TYR A 51 7.70 9.35 2.44
C TYR A 51 7.33 7.87 2.43
N ALA A 52 8.26 6.96 2.22
CA ALA A 52 7.98 5.52 2.21
C ALA A 52 8.44 4.85 3.50
N ALA A 53 7.89 3.67 3.77
CA ALA A 53 8.34 2.79 4.84
C ALA A 53 8.42 1.35 4.32
N VAL A 54 9.40 0.59 4.80
CA VAL A 54 9.57 -0.84 4.46
C VAL A 54 10.23 -1.56 5.64
N PHE A 55 9.94 -2.85 5.79
CA PHE A 55 10.70 -3.73 6.68
C PHE A 55 11.84 -4.40 5.90
N ALA A 56 12.96 -4.64 6.56
CA ALA A 56 14.02 -5.47 6.01
C ALA A 56 13.63 -6.95 6.13
N ASN A 57 12.79 -7.45 5.22
CA ASN A 57 12.24 -8.81 5.24
C ASN A 57 11.47 -9.14 6.55
N GLU A 58 11.79 -10.27 7.19
CA GLU A 58 11.26 -10.75 8.48
C GLU A 58 11.83 -10.01 9.69
N SER A 59 12.72 -9.04 9.47
CA SER A 59 13.30 -8.24 10.54
C SER A 59 12.23 -7.36 11.18
N PRO A 60 12.22 -7.19 12.51
CA PRO A 60 11.42 -6.18 13.17
C PRO A 60 11.98 -4.76 12.97
N VAL A 61 12.95 -4.56 12.08
CA VAL A 61 13.51 -3.23 11.78
C VAL A 61 12.75 -2.61 10.62
N VAL A 62 12.00 -1.55 10.92
CA VAL A 62 11.37 -0.70 9.91
C VAL A 62 12.32 0.40 9.48
N TRP A 63 12.32 0.71 8.18
CA TRP A 63 13.09 1.76 7.54
C TRP A 63 12.14 2.77 6.91
N ILE A 64 12.42 4.07 7.07
CA ILE A 64 11.54 5.15 6.65
C ILE A 64 12.36 6.21 5.91
N SER A 65 11.95 6.57 4.70
CA SER A 65 12.63 7.59 3.90
C SER A 65 12.10 8.99 4.18
N GLU A 66 12.98 10.00 4.18
CA GLU A 66 12.64 11.42 4.18
C GLU A 66 13.42 12.13 3.06
N PRO A 67 12.76 12.35 1.91
CA PRO A 67 13.40 12.96 0.75
C PRO A 67 13.96 14.37 1.02
N SER A 68 13.24 15.20 1.79
CA SER A 68 13.52 16.64 1.91
C SER A 68 14.77 16.98 2.71
N ASN A 69 15.25 16.05 3.53
CA ASN A 69 16.46 16.22 4.34
C ASN A 69 17.53 15.16 4.04
N SER A 70 17.37 14.37 2.96
CA SER A 70 18.29 13.31 2.58
C SER A 70 18.55 12.32 3.73
N ARG A 71 17.47 11.84 4.35
CA ARG A 71 17.53 10.95 5.52
C ARG A 71 16.80 9.65 5.30
N VAL A 72 17.40 8.58 5.81
CA VAL A 72 16.74 7.30 6.03
C VAL A 72 16.75 7.04 7.53
N PHE A 73 15.57 6.85 8.11
CA PHE A 73 15.40 6.50 9.50
C PHE A 73 15.23 5.00 9.63
N TYR A 74 15.66 4.41 10.74
CA TYR A 74 15.38 3.01 11.02
C TYR A 74 15.13 2.76 12.51
N LYS A 75 14.34 1.73 12.80
CA LYS A 75 13.98 1.38 14.17
C LYS A 75 13.58 -0.10 14.29
N ASP A 76 14.19 -0.79 15.24
CA ASP A 76 13.72 -2.08 15.73
C ASP A 76 12.45 -1.88 16.58
N VAL A 77 11.32 -2.39 16.08
CA VAL A 77 9.98 -2.26 16.69
C VAL A 77 9.58 -3.46 17.57
N SER A 78 10.41 -4.50 17.66
CA SER A 78 10.19 -5.61 18.60
C SER A 78 10.45 -5.19 20.05
N LYS A 79 11.29 -4.18 20.25
CA LYS A 79 11.65 -3.65 21.57
C LYS A 79 10.56 -2.71 22.07
N ALA A 80 10.35 -2.73 23.40
CA ALA A 80 9.38 -1.85 24.06
C ALA A 80 9.53 -0.40 23.59
N ILE A 81 8.50 0.09 22.92
CA ILE A 81 8.44 1.46 22.40
C ILE A 81 7.92 2.35 23.52
N VAL A 82 8.82 2.82 24.38
CA VAL A 82 8.49 3.77 25.46
C VAL A 82 8.78 5.19 25.00
N ASN A 83 7.80 6.07 25.20
CA ASN A 83 7.71 7.39 24.59
C ASN A 83 8.63 8.45 25.25
N PRO A 84 9.29 9.37 24.49
CA PRO A 84 9.59 9.31 23.07
C PRO A 84 11.01 8.79 22.80
N ILE A 85 11.14 7.76 21.96
CA ILE A 85 12.42 7.36 21.36
C ILE A 85 12.49 7.92 19.93
N ILE A 86 13.58 8.61 19.62
CA ILE A 86 13.92 9.06 18.28
C ILE A 86 14.52 7.85 17.53
N CYS A 87 14.14 7.66 16.28
CA CYS A 87 14.72 6.64 15.40
C CYS A 87 16.21 6.91 15.15
N ASP A 88 16.97 5.85 14.86
CA ASP A 88 18.31 6.00 14.31
C ASP A 88 18.22 6.65 12.92
N THR A 89 19.22 7.47 12.59
CA THR A 89 19.19 8.30 11.37
C THR A 89 20.45 8.08 10.57
N LEU A 90 20.28 7.70 9.30
CA LEU A 90 21.30 7.71 8.28
C LEU A 90 21.12 8.94 7.40
N VAL A 91 22.17 9.76 7.27
CA VAL A 91 22.21 10.86 6.30
C VAL A 91 22.85 10.32 5.02
N VAL A 92 22.14 10.47 3.91
CA VAL A 92 22.60 10.09 2.57
C VAL A 92 22.86 11.34 1.73
N ASP A 93 23.51 11.21 0.57
CA ASP A 93 23.78 12.36 -0.32
C ASP A 93 22.76 12.49 -1.47
N PHE A 94 21.68 11.70 -1.41
CA PHE A 94 20.57 11.70 -2.36
C PHE A 94 19.23 11.96 -1.65
N SER A 95 18.14 12.08 -2.40
CA SER A 95 16.79 12.26 -1.84
C SER A 95 16.09 10.90 -1.78
N PRO A 96 16.05 10.18 -0.64
CA PRO A 96 15.48 8.83 -0.59
C PRO A 96 13.95 8.86 -0.75
N GLY A 97 13.42 8.11 -1.71
CA GLY A 97 12.01 8.05 -2.08
C GLY A 97 11.35 6.72 -1.73
N LEU A 98 10.74 6.05 -2.71
CA LEU A 98 10.14 4.73 -2.52
C LEU A 98 11.21 3.69 -2.15
N MET A 99 10.83 2.69 -1.38
CA MET A 99 11.73 1.64 -0.91
C MET A 99 11.10 0.27 -1.05
N VAL A 100 11.90 -0.72 -1.43
CA VAL A 100 11.56 -2.14 -1.41
C VAL A 100 12.70 -2.92 -0.79
N SER A 101 12.40 -4.04 -0.13
CA SER A 101 13.40 -4.91 0.48
C SER A 101 13.31 -6.30 -0.14
N PRO A 102 14.44 -6.89 -0.58
CA PRO A 102 14.48 -8.29 -0.99
C PRO A 102 14.18 -9.24 0.16
N PRO A 103 13.76 -10.49 -0.14
CA PRO A 103 13.56 -11.53 0.86
C PRO A 103 14.80 -11.87 1.70
N SER A 104 16.01 -11.49 1.27
CA SER A 104 17.19 -11.66 2.13
C SER A 104 17.21 -10.68 3.31
N GLY A 105 16.62 -9.49 3.16
CA GLY A 105 16.65 -8.42 4.17
C GLY A 105 18.01 -7.71 4.34
N ASP A 106 19.07 -8.19 3.68
CA ASP A 106 20.42 -7.62 3.78
C ASP A 106 20.55 -6.25 3.11
N ASN A 107 19.64 -5.95 2.18
CA ASN A 107 19.64 -4.73 1.41
C ASN A 107 18.24 -4.10 1.35
N ILE A 108 18.22 -2.80 1.08
CA ILE A 108 17.02 -2.04 0.71
C ILE A 108 17.33 -1.32 -0.59
N TYR A 109 16.46 -1.45 -1.57
CA TYR A 109 16.53 -0.68 -2.81
C TYR A 109 15.68 0.57 -2.66
N ILE A 110 16.30 1.72 -2.91
CA ILE A 110 15.72 3.04 -2.68
C ILE A 110 15.69 3.78 -4.00
N CYS A 111 14.49 4.13 -4.46
CA CYS A 111 14.34 5.05 -5.58
C CYS A 111 14.63 6.47 -5.12
N GLY A 112 15.45 7.21 -5.84
CA GLY A 112 15.60 8.65 -5.60
C GLY A 112 14.29 9.38 -5.87
N TYR A 113 13.83 10.18 -4.91
CA TYR A 113 12.60 10.97 -5.03
C TYR A 113 12.72 12.01 -6.15
N ASN A 114 11.79 11.97 -7.11
CA ASN A 114 11.83 12.75 -8.36
C ASN A 114 13.14 12.58 -9.15
N SER A 115 13.82 11.45 -8.97
CA SER A 115 15.03 11.07 -9.69
C SER A 115 14.74 9.84 -10.56
N ASN A 116 15.70 9.52 -11.41
CA ASN A 116 15.77 8.29 -12.18
C ASN A 116 16.78 7.29 -11.60
N GLU A 117 17.32 7.54 -10.41
CA GLU A 117 18.37 6.72 -9.81
C GLU A 117 17.82 5.73 -8.77
N ILE A 118 18.42 4.54 -8.73
CA ILE A 118 18.21 3.53 -7.68
C ILE A 118 19.50 3.40 -6.87
N TYR A 119 19.34 3.38 -5.55
CA TYR A 119 20.40 3.15 -4.59
C TYR A 119 20.15 1.84 -3.85
N MET A 120 21.23 1.13 -3.54
CA MET A 120 21.21 -0.03 -2.66
C MET A 120 21.84 0.36 -1.33
N LEU A 121 21.08 0.20 -0.26
CA LEU A 121 21.52 0.39 1.13
C LEU A 121 21.70 -0.97 1.77
N ASN A 122 22.89 -1.27 2.28
CA ASN A 122 23.15 -2.46 3.07
C ASN A 122 22.73 -2.23 4.54
N THR A 123 21.88 -3.10 5.07
CA THR A 123 21.20 -2.89 6.37
C THR A 123 22.12 -3.11 7.57
N GLU A 124 23.20 -3.88 7.42
CA GLU A 124 24.18 -4.16 8.47
C GLU A 124 25.26 -3.08 8.54
N SER A 125 25.93 -2.80 7.42
CA SER A 125 27.04 -1.82 7.36
C SER A 125 26.55 -0.37 7.31
N LEU A 126 25.27 -0.15 7.00
CA LEU A 126 24.67 1.16 6.73
C LEU A 126 25.32 1.92 5.55
N GLY A 127 26.15 1.22 4.76
CA GLY A 127 26.73 1.73 3.53
C GLY A 127 25.74 1.67 2.39
N TRP A 128 25.78 2.65 1.49
CA TRP A 128 24.93 2.69 0.32
C TRP A 128 25.73 3.03 -0.94
N ILE A 129 25.22 2.57 -2.08
CA ILE A 129 25.79 2.85 -3.41
C ILE A 129 24.67 3.08 -4.42
N LYS A 130 24.93 3.91 -5.44
CA LYS A 130 24.06 3.96 -6.62
C LYS A 130 24.29 2.73 -7.47
N VAL A 131 23.22 2.04 -7.86
CA VAL A 131 23.30 0.77 -8.59
C VAL A 131 22.70 0.84 -9.99
N TYR A 132 21.70 1.72 -10.21
CA TYR A 132 21.02 1.81 -11.50
C TYR A 132 20.55 3.23 -11.80
N THR A 133 20.44 3.56 -13.08
CA THR A 133 19.84 4.80 -13.59
C THR A 133 18.83 4.45 -14.68
N ASN A 134 17.56 4.64 -14.36
CA ASN A 134 16.42 4.48 -15.24
C ASN A 134 16.43 5.56 -16.34
N SER A 135 15.77 5.28 -17.46
CA SER A 135 15.71 6.24 -18.57
C SER A 135 14.80 7.45 -18.29
N SER A 136 13.95 7.39 -17.26
CA SER A 136 13.06 8.49 -16.84
C SER A 136 12.82 8.53 -15.32
N SER A 137 12.13 9.57 -14.82
CA SER A 137 11.80 9.69 -13.40
C SER A 137 10.92 8.54 -12.93
N ILE A 138 11.37 7.86 -11.88
CA ILE A 138 10.71 6.69 -11.29
C ILE A 138 9.59 7.17 -10.38
N SER A 139 8.42 6.54 -10.51
CA SER A 139 7.20 6.90 -9.76
C SER A 139 6.66 5.77 -8.89
N THR A 140 7.03 4.55 -9.20
CA THR A 140 6.59 3.32 -8.56
C THR A 140 7.64 2.24 -8.79
N VAL A 141 7.78 1.36 -7.81
CA VAL A 141 8.76 0.27 -7.83
C VAL A 141 8.10 -0.98 -7.23
N GLN A 142 8.38 -2.14 -7.81
CA GLN A 142 7.98 -3.45 -7.30
C GLN A 142 9.16 -4.40 -7.41
N LEU A 143 9.29 -5.32 -6.47
CA LEU A 143 10.33 -6.34 -6.47
C LEU A 143 9.68 -7.71 -6.58
N SER A 144 10.24 -8.60 -7.41
CA SER A 144 9.81 -9.99 -7.48
C SER A 144 9.99 -10.70 -6.13
N SER A 145 9.13 -11.69 -5.86
CA SER A 145 9.15 -12.40 -4.58
C SER A 145 10.42 -13.24 -4.36
N ASP A 146 11.19 -13.52 -5.41
CA ASP A 146 12.54 -14.10 -5.34
C ASP A 146 13.65 -13.04 -5.17
N GLY A 147 13.33 -11.75 -5.31
CA GLY A 147 14.27 -10.64 -5.22
C GLY A 147 15.15 -10.44 -6.46
N GLU A 148 14.96 -11.21 -7.54
CA GLU A 148 15.84 -11.21 -8.70
C GLU A 148 15.54 -10.10 -9.72
N THR A 149 14.31 -9.58 -9.74
CA THR A 149 13.86 -8.58 -10.72
C THR A 149 13.18 -7.38 -10.04
N LEU A 150 13.70 -6.19 -10.34
CA LEU A 150 13.11 -4.92 -9.95
C LEU A 150 12.31 -4.33 -11.12
N PHE A 151 11.02 -4.08 -10.91
CA PHE A 151 10.15 -3.43 -11.88
C PHE A 151 9.98 -1.94 -11.56
N LEU A 152 10.23 -1.10 -12.54
CA LEU A 152 10.21 0.36 -12.41
C LEU A 152 9.14 0.96 -13.30
N GLY A 153 8.26 1.79 -12.75
CA GLY A 153 7.29 2.56 -13.52
C GLY A 153 7.70 4.02 -13.61
N SER A 154 7.53 4.61 -14.80
CA SER A 154 7.94 5.99 -15.09
C SER A 154 6.76 6.96 -15.23
N LEU A 155 6.87 8.13 -14.57
CA LEU A 155 5.93 9.26 -14.78
C LEU A 155 6.34 10.17 -15.95
N GLY A 156 7.64 10.22 -16.27
CA GLY A 156 8.16 10.99 -17.39
C GLY A 156 8.14 10.22 -18.70
N SER A 157 8.18 10.94 -19.82
CA SER A 157 8.37 10.34 -21.15
C SER A 157 9.67 9.50 -21.15
N PRO A 158 9.69 8.30 -21.78
CA PRO A 158 8.67 7.74 -22.67
C PRO A 158 7.54 6.93 -22.00
N TRP A 159 7.28 7.10 -20.69
CA TRP A 159 6.17 6.47 -19.95
C TRP A 159 6.15 4.94 -20.06
N HIS A 160 7.20 4.31 -19.56
CA HIS A 160 7.42 2.88 -19.69
C HIS A 160 7.42 2.18 -18.33
N ILE A 161 7.43 0.85 -18.42
CA ILE A 161 7.88 -0.05 -17.36
C ILE A 161 9.24 -0.59 -17.77
N GLU A 162 10.20 -0.66 -16.85
CA GLU A 162 11.48 -1.38 -17.04
C GLU A 162 11.55 -2.55 -16.06
N ALA A 163 12.08 -3.68 -16.50
CA ALA A 163 12.50 -4.79 -15.65
C ALA A 163 14.03 -4.77 -15.57
N VAL A 164 14.56 -4.85 -14.35
CA VAL A 164 15.99 -4.75 -14.07
C VAL A 164 16.43 -5.93 -13.21
N SER A 165 17.46 -6.65 -13.65
CA SER A 165 18.11 -7.71 -12.88
C SER A 165 18.79 -7.12 -11.64
N THR A 166 18.51 -7.63 -10.45
CA THR A 166 19.14 -7.16 -9.21
C THR A 166 20.54 -7.74 -8.99
N ALA A 167 20.89 -8.80 -9.73
CA ALA A 167 22.19 -9.46 -9.64
C ALA A 167 23.32 -8.61 -10.26
N ASP A 168 23.03 -7.93 -11.36
CA ASP A 168 24.01 -7.16 -12.14
C ASP A 168 23.53 -5.78 -12.58
N TRP A 169 22.31 -5.39 -12.20
CA TRP A 169 21.70 -4.08 -12.49
C TRP A 169 21.56 -3.79 -13.99
N THR A 170 21.34 -4.85 -14.78
CA THR A 170 21.07 -4.72 -16.21
C THR A 170 19.56 -4.68 -16.50
N GLN A 171 19.15 -3.83 -17.44
CA GLN A 171 17.78 -3.82 -17.93
C GLN A 171 17.52 -5.08 -18.77
N THR A 172 16.54 -5.89 -18.38
CA THR A 172 16.19 -7.15 -19.05
C THR A 172 15.00 -7.00 -20.01
N ALA A 173 14.05 -6.11 -19.70
CA ALA A 173 12.91 -5.81 -20.54
C ALA A 173 12.43 -4.36 -20.36
N SER A 174 11.71 -3.83 -21.34
CA SER A 174 11.00 -2.56 -21.22
C SER A 174 9.79 -2.50 -22.15
N VAL A 175 8.72 -1.87 -21.69
CA VAL A 175 7.50 -1.68 -22.47
C VAL A 175 6.93 -0.28 -22.26
N SER A 176 6.53 0.39 -23.35
CA SER A 176 5.80 1.65 -23.27
C SER A 176 4.36 1.39 -22.84
N THR A 177 3.86 2.19 -21.92
CA THR A 177 2.45 2.17 -21.51
C THR A 177 1.66 3.33 -22.13
N GLU A 178 2.30 4.11 -23.00
CA GLU A 178 1.80 5.31 -23.68
C GLU A 178 1.35 6.47 -22.76
N TYR A 179 1.32 6.27 -21.45
CA TYR A 179 0.83 7.23 -20.46
C TYR A 179 1.56 7.09 -19.13
N PRO A 180 1.69 8.17 -18.32
CA PRO A 180 2.44 8.12 -17.08
C PRO A 180 2.00 6.97 -16.15
N VAL A 181 2.93 6.10 -15.80
CA VAL A 181 2.69 4.99 -14.89
C VAL A 181 2.60 5.56 -13.48
N SER A 182 1.41 5.54 -12.88
CA SER A 182 1.23 6.00 -11.50
C SER A 182 1.43 4.88 -10.49
N ARG A 183 1.11 3.64 -10.86
CA ARG A 183 1.18 2.49 -9.96
C ARG A 183 1.57 1.24 -10.73
N LEU A 184 2.38 0.41 -10.09
CA LEU A 184 2.62 -0.96 -10.48
C LEU A 184 2.25 -1.86 -9.31
N GLU A 185 1.66 -2.99 -9.62
CA GLU A 185 1.46 -4.09 -8.69
C GLU A 185 1.94 -5.37 -9.38
N LEU A 186 2.72 -6.18 -8.67
CA LEU A 186 3.20 -7.48 -9.16
C LEU A 186 2.34 -8.58 -8.52
N SER A 187 1.93 -9.58 -9.30
CA SER A 187 1.19 -10.71 -8.78
C SER A 187 2.08 -11.60 -7.89
N PRO A 188 1.53 -12.25 -6.85
CA PRO A 188 2.31 -13.05 -5.90
C PRO A 188 3.13 -14.19 -6.51
N ASP A 189 2.64 -14.76 -7.60
CA ASP A 189 3.30 -15.80 -8.40
C ASP A 189 4.35 -15.25 -9.38
N ASN A 190 4.63 -13.94 -9.35
CA ASN A 190 5.50 -13.22 -10.28
C ASN A 190 5.08 -13.40 -11.76
N GLY A 191 3.82 -13.72 -12.05
CA GLY A 191 3.35 -13.96 -13.41
C GLY A 191 2.88 -12.70 -14.15
N LEU A 192 2.29 -11.74 -13.45
CA LEU A 192 1.64 -10.57 -14.03
C LEU A 192 2.03 -9.27 -13.34
N ILE A 193 2.11 -8.20 -14.13
CA ILE A 193 2.21 -6.83 -13.64
C ILE A 193 0.96 -6.07 -14.04
N ALA A 194 0.29 -5.46 -13.06
CA ALA A 194 -0.80 -4.53 -13.28
C ALA A 194 -0.28 -3.09 -13.23
N ALA A 195 -0.49 -2.33 -14.30
CA ALA A 195 -0.09 -0.94 -14.41
C ALA A 195 -1.30 0.00 -14.38
N GLY A 196 -1.33 0.86 -13.37
CA GLY A 196 -2.30 1.94 -13.23
C GLY A 196 -1.77 3.22 -13.88
N ASN A 197 -2.39 3.64 -14.98
CA ASN A 197 -1.96 4.80 -15.75
C ASN A 197 -2.68 6.08 -15.31
N SER A 198 -1.92 7.16 -15.12
CA SER A 198 -2.44 8.44 -14.64
C SER A 198 -3.52 9.00 -15.55
N GLY A 199 -4.73 9.19 -15.00
CA GLY A 199 -5.85 9.80 -15.72
C GLY A 199 -6.50 8.88 -16.76
N ARG A 200 -6.20 7.59 -16.75
CA ARG A 200 -6.83 6.59 -17.62
C ARG A 200 -7.90 5.80 -16.88
N THR A 201 -8.83 5.25 -17.67
CA THR A 201 -9.99 4.45 -17.26
C THR A 201 -9.74 2.97 -17.56
N TYR A 202 -8.50 2.53 -17.40
CA TYR A 202 -8.11 1.14 -17.58
C TYR A 202 -6.80 0.86 -16.86
N ILE A 203 -6.54 -0.43 -16.68
CA ILE A 203 -5.30 -1.01 -16.14
C ILE A 203 -4.72 -1.89 -17.23
N ASN A 204 -3.44 -1.70 -17.53
CA ASN A 204 -2.74 -2.60 -18.45
C ASN A 204 -2.16 -3.78 -17.65
N LEU A 205 -2.30 -4.99 -18.19
CA LEU A 205 -1.65 -6.18 -17.66
C LEU A 205 -0.50 -6.58 -18.58
N PHE A 206 0.64 -6.92 -17.99
CA PHE A 206 1.82 -7.41 -18.70
C PHE A 206 2.26 -8.73 -18.09
N ASP A 207 2.83 -9.61 -18.91
CA ASP A 207 3.58 -10.76 -18.43
C ASP A 207 4.84 -10.24 -17.72
N ALA A 208 5.09 -10.68 -16.50
CA ALA A 208 6.18 -10.14 -15.71
C ALA A 208 7.57 -10.63 -16.19
N ALA A 209 7.65 -11.75 -16.90
CA ALA A 209 8.92 -12.32 -17.34
C ALA A 209 9.54 -11.52 -18.49
N ASP A 210 8.72 -10.98 -19.40
CA ASP A 210 9.18 -10.29 -20.61
C ASP A 210 8.51 -8.93 -20.87
N LEU A 211 7.59 -8.50 -20.01
CA LEU A 211 6.79 -7.27 -20.14
C LEU A 211 5.94 -7.22 -21.42
N LEU A 212 5.60 -8.37 -22.02
CA LEU A 212 4.65 -8.41 -23.11
C LEU A 212 3.23 -8.06 -22.62
N PRO A 213 2.47 -7.21 -23.35
CA PRO A 213 1.08 -6.93 -22.99
C PRO A 213 0.23 -8.20 -23.03
N VAL A 214 -0.52 -8.43 -21.96
CA VAL A 214 -1.43 -9.58 -21.80
C VAL A 214 -2.87 -9.14 -22.02
N ASP A 215 -3.32 -8.10 -21.34
CA ASP A 215 -4.71 -7.64 -21.40
C ASP A 215 -4.86 -6.18 -20.93
N THR A 216 -6.07 -5.64 -21.05
CA THR A 216 -6.46 -4.33 -20.53
C THR A 216 -7.79 -4.41 -19.81
N LEU A 217 -7.78 -4.16 -18.50
CA LEU A 217 -8.98 -4.16 -17.67
C LEU A 217 -9.62 -2.77 -17.67
N PHE A 218 -10.89 -2.68 -18.07
CA PHE A 218 -11.62 -1.41 -18.01
C PHE A 218 -11.92 -1.02 -16.56
N MET A 219 -11.60 0.22 -16.21
CA MET A 219 -11.94 0.83 -14.94
C MET A 219 -12.73 2.10 -15.22
N PRO A 220 -13.98 2.23 -14.77
CA PRO A 220 -14.81 3.39 -15.13
C PRO A 220 -14.23 4.75 -14.69
N MET A 221 -13.23 4.79 -13.80
CA MET A 221 -12.51 6.02 -13.39
C MET A 221 -11.03 5.74 -13.06
N ARG A 222 -10.32 6.77 -12.55
CA ARG A 222 -8.87 6.76 -12.28
C ARG A 222 -8.47 5.74 -11.22
N THR A 223 -7.54 4.86 -11.58
CA THR A 223 -6.94 3.84 -10.70
C THR A 223 -6.26 4.47 -9.47
N GLY A 224 -6.60 3.95 -8.29
CA GLY A 224 -6.00 4.25 -6.99
C GLY A 224 -5.02 3.15 -6.56
N THR A 225 -5.19 2.60 -5.36
CA THR A 225 -4.50 1.35 -4.99
C THR A 225 -4.93 0.19 -5.87
N MET A 226 -4.00 -0.74 -6.07
CA MET A 226 -4.24 -2.06 -6.62
C MET A 226 -3.58 -3.08 -5.69
N ALA A 227 -4.11 -4.30 -5.64
CA ALA A 227 -3.52 -5.45 -4.97
C ALA A 227 -4.03 -6.74 -5.63
N PHE A 228 -3.14 -7.65 -5.99
CA PHE A 228 -3.55 -9.00 -6.41
C PHE A 228 -3.98 -9.83 -5.20
N THR A 229 -4.97 -10.70 -5.39
CA THR A 229 -5.28 -11.76 -4.42
C THR A 229 -4.09 -12.71 -4.27
N SER A 230 -4.03 -13.41 -3.13
CA SER A 230 -2.94 -14.33 -2.78
C SER A 230 -2.74 -15.44 -3.81
N ASP A 231 -3.81 -15.84 -4.49
CA ASP A 231 -3.84 -16.84 -5.56
C ASP A 231 -3.56 -16.29 -6.96
N SER A 232 -3.25 -14.99 -7.10
CA SER A 232 -3.03 -14.29 -8.38
C SER A 232 -4.22 -14.31 -9.36
N ARG A 233 -5.42 -14.70 -8.95
CA ARG A 233 -6.57 -14.84 -9.88
C ARG A 233 -7.44 -13.60 -10.01
N SER A 234 -7.37 -12.70 -9.03
CA SER A 234 -8.16 -11.48 -9.03
C SER A 234 -7.30 -10.26 -8.70
N LEU A 235 -7.72 -9.09 -9.18
CA LEU A 235 -7.14 -7.80 -8.84
C LEU A 235 -8.16 -6.97 -8.08
N VAL A 236 -7.79 -6.54 -6.87
CA VAL A 236 -8.55 -5.56 -6.09
C VAL A 236 -8.08 -4.17 -6.45
N VAL A 237 -9.00 -3.29 -6.84
CA VAL A 237 -8.70 -1.94 -7.30
C VAL A 237 -9.57 -0.93 -6.56
N LEU A 238 -8.95 0.12 -6.03
CA LEU A 238 -9.66 1.30 -5.52
C LEU A 238 -9.88 2.32 -6.63
N ASP A 239 -11.14 2.69 -6.86
CA ASP A 239 -11.48 3.92 -7.58
C ASP A 239 -11.26 5.12 -6.65
N ALA A 240 -10.18 5.89 -6.89
CA ALA A 240 -9.76 6.99 -6.02
C ALA A 240 -10.22 8.39 -6.49
N ALA A 241 -10.90 8.50 -7.64
CA ALA A 241 -11.29 9.80 -8.21
C ALA A 241 -12.79 10.05 -8.22
N SER A 242 -13.60 9.05 -7.92
CA SER A 242 -15.04 9.24 -7.76
C SER A 242 -15.37 10.07 -6.51
N GLN A 243 -16.44 10.88 -6.59
CA GLN A 243 -17.04 11.53 -5.42
C GLN A 243 -17.53 10.50 -4.38
N ARG A 244 -17.64 9.24 -4.79
CA ARG A 244 -18.04 8.09 -3.99
C ARG A 244 -17.08 6.94 -4.28
N PRO A 245 -15.88 6.91 -3.67
CA PRO A 245 -14.91 5.85 -3.88
C PRO A 245 -15.56 4.49 -3.63
N TYR A 246 -15.16 3.51 -4.42
CA TYR A 246 -15.51 2.10 -4.24
C TYR A 246 -14.29 1.25 -4.61
N MET A 247 -14.23 0.07 -4.05
CA MET A 247 -13.27 -0.95 -4.44
C MET A 247 -14.00 -2.04 -5.20
N VAL A 248 -13.35 -2.52 -6.25
CA VAL A 248 -13.81 -3.67 -7.02
C VAL A 248 -12.78 -4.78 -6.91
N ARG A 249 -13.26 -6.01 -6.92
CA ARG A 249 -12.42 -7.19 -7.17
C ARG A 249 -12.77 -7.69 -8.57
N ILE A 250 -11.79 -7.73 -9.45
CA ILE A 250 -11.94 -8.14 -10.84
C ILE A 250 -11.31 -9.51 -11.03
N ASN A 251 -12.06 -10.45 -11.61
CA ASN A 251 -11.54 -11.76 -12.01
C ASN A 251 -10.68 -11.61 -13.27
N LEU A 252 -9.43 -12.04 -13.23
CA LEU A 252 -8.50 -11.83 -14.35
C LEU A 252 -8.76 -12.76 -15.54
N ALA A 253 -9.38 -13.91 -15.33
CA ALA A 253 -9.69 -14.84 -16.41
C ALA A 253 -10.89 -14.39 -17.26
N THR A 254 -11.79 -13.59 -16.68
CA THR A 254 -13.04 -13.16 -17.33
C THR A 254 -13.11 -11.65 -17.57
N GLY A 255 -12.31 -10.86 -16.84
CA GLY A 255 -12.40 -9.40 -16.81
C GLY A 255 -13.63 -8.87 -16.06
N GLU A 256 -14.43 -9.75 -15.45
CA GLU A 256 -15.67 -9.39 -14.76
C GLU A 256 -15.43 -8.95 -13.31
N GLU A 257 -16.27 -8.02 -12.85
CA GLU A 257 -16.32 -7.61 -11.45
C GLU A 257 -17.03 -8.68 -10.61
N GLU A 258 -16.30 -9.28 -9.67
CA GLU A 258 -16.83 -10.30 -8.75
C GLU A 258 -17.51 -9.64 -7.54
N PHE A 259 -16.93 -8.54 -7.07
CA PHE A 259 -17.38 -7.84 -5.86
C PHE A 259 -17.20 -6.34 -5.97
N ARG A 260 -18.08 -5.63 -5.24
CA ARG A 260 -17.99 -4.18 -5.02
C ARG A 260 -18.22 -3.83 -3.57
N SER A 261 -17.32 -3.05 -3.00
CA SER A 261 -17.43 -2.56 -1.64
C SER A 261 -17.14 -1.06 -1.57
N ARG A 262 -17.70 -0.38 -0.58
CA ARG A 262 -17.39 1.03 -0.33
C ARG A 262 -16.30 1.12 0.72
N PRO A 263 -15.11 1.63 0.37
CA PRO A 263 -14.06 1.85 1.33
C PRO A 263 -14.40 3.00 2.25
N TYR A 264 -13.87 2.91 3.47
CA TYR A 264 -13.73 4.06 4.33
C TYR A 264 -12.54 4.89 3.83
N ASN A 265 -12.79 5.94 3.04
CA ASN A 265 -11.88 7.05 2.71
C ASN A 265 -10.37 6.74 2.72
N SER A 266 -9.94 5.77 1.91
CA SER A 266 -8.57 5.23 1.91
C SER A 266 -7.67 5.96 0.90
N TYR A 267 -6.36 5.99 1.17
CA TYR A 267 -5.35 6.58 0.30
C TYR A 267 -4.61 5.56 -0.59
N LEU A 268 -3.70 6.14 -1.35
CA LEU A 268 -2.95 5.66 -2.50
C LEU A 268 -1.82 4.65 -2.24
N VAL A 269 -1.47 4.39 -0.97
CA VAL A 269 -0.41 3.45 -0.58
C VAL A 269 -1.07 2.40 0.29
N ASN A 270 -1.13 1.17 -0.19
CA ASN A 270 -1.63 0.02 0.55
C ASN A 270 -0.47 -0.92 0.87
N CYS A 271 -0.69 -1.87 1.76
CA CYS A 271 0.21 -2.99 1.93
C CYS A 271 -0.62 -4.24 2.23
N ARG A 272 -0.33 -5.35 1.56
CA ARG A 272 -0.95 -6.63 1.84
C ARG A 272 -0.16 -7.35 2.93
N ILE A 273 -0.83 -8.01 3.86
CA ILE A 273 -0.16 -8.93 4.78
C ILE A 273 0.36 -10.12 3.97
N PRO A 274 1.67 -10.41 3.99
CA PRO A 274 2.25 -11.50 3.20
C PRO A 274 1.53 -12.84 3.43
N GLY A 275 1.36 -13.61 2.35
CA GLY A 275 0.70 -14.92 2.40
C GLY A 275 -0.81 -14.90 2.68
N THR A 276 -1.45 -13.73 2.69
CA THR A 276 -2.89 -13.60 2.96
C THR A 276 -3.61 -12.74 1.93
N ASP A 277 -4.93 -12.78 1.96
CA ASP A 277 -5.81 -11.86 1.24
C ASP A 277 -6.23 -10.66 2.10
N VAL A 278 -5.40 -10.23 3.05
CA VAL A 278 -5.68 -9.09 3.91
C VAL A 278 -4.92 -7.85 3.45
N LEU A 279 -5.66 -6.79 3.14
CA LEU A 279 -5.14 -5.51 2.70
C LEU A 279 -5.23 -4.46 3.81
N ILE A 280 -4.11 -3.80 4.08
CA ILE A 280 -3.99 -2.69 5.02
C ILE A 280 -4.04 -1.37 4.25
N LEU A 281 -4.99 -0.53 4.63
CA LEU A 281 -5.36 0.68 3.91
C LEU A 281 -5.31 1.89 4.85
N PRO A 282 -4.28 2.75 4.75
CA PRO A 282 -4.21 3.96 5.55
C PRO A 282 -5.32 4.93 5.14
N ARG A 283 -5.95 5.55 6.13
CA ARG A 283 -7.00 6.54 5.94
C ARG A 283 -6.42 7.90 6.28
N ASN A 284 -6.52 8.85 5.35
CA ASN A 284 -5.95 10.20 5.54
C ASN A 284 -7.03 11.24 5.90
N GLN A 285 -8.29 10.83 6.03
CA GLN A 285 -9.34 11.74 6.50
C GLN A 285 -9.56 11.63 8.01
N ASP A 286 -9.18 10.49 8.59
CA ASP A 286 -9.24 10.20 10.01
C ASP A 286 -7.96 9.48 10.46
N GLU A 287 -7.85 9.23 11.76
CA GLU A 287 -6.65 8.73 12.43
C GLU A 287 -6.70 7.21 12.54
N ARG A 288 -7.04 6.55 11.43
CA ARG A 288 -7.33 5.10 11.40
C ARG A 288 -6.71 4.41 10.20
N VAL A 289 -6.65 3.08 10.31
CA VAL A 289 -6.23 2.16 9.26
C VAL A 289 -7.35 1.17 9.01
N SER A 290 -7.82 1.07 7.77
CA SER A 290 -8.80 0.05 7.39
C SER A 290 -8.08 -1.28 7.12
N ILE A 291 -8.71 -2.37 7.53
CA ILE A 291 -8.29 -3.73 7.18
C ILE A 291 -9.39 -4.34 6.32
N LEU A 292 -9.03 -4.81 5.13
CA LEU A 292 -9.95 -5.42 4.17
C LEU A 292 -9.56 -6.87 3.95
N ASN A 293 -10.51 -7.79 4.07
CA ASN A 293 -10.36 -9.13 3.51
C ASN A 293 -10.78 -9.09 2.03
N MET A 294 -9.85 -9.40 1.13
CA MET A 294 -10.04 -9.36 -0.33
C MET A 294 -10.81 -10.58 -0.86
N GLU A 295 -10.85 -11.69 -0.13
CA GLU A 295 -11.62 -12.86 -0.56
C GLU A 295 -13.12 -12.55 -0.63
N ASN A 296 -13.63 -11.82 0.38
CA ASN A 296 -15.04 -11.50 0.54
C ASN A 296 -15.35 -10.00 0.47
N MET A 297 -14.34 -9.15 0.33
CA MET A 297 -14.43 -7.68 0.30
C MET A 297 -15.09 -7.07 1.54
N ILE A 298 -14.95 -7.73 2.70
CA ILE A 298 -15.46 -7.28 4.00
C ILE A 298 -14.37 -6.54 4.77
N PHE A 299 -14.74 -5.39 5.34
CA PHE A 299 -13.88 -4.62 6.23
C PHE A 299 -13.98 -5.11 7.67
N ALA A 300 -12.81 -5.22 8.30
CA ALA A 300 -12.66 -5.39 9.73
C ALA A 300 -13.00 -4.11 10.50
N PRO A 301 -13.07 -4.19 11.85
CA PRO A 301 -12.75 -3.05 12.70
C PRO A 301 -11.40 -2.42 12.30
N SER A 302 -11.39 -1.09 12.18
CA SER A 302 -10.18 -0.34 11.84
C SER A 302 -9.25 -0.19 13.04
N LEU A 303 -7.94 -0.16 12.81
CA LEU A 303 -6.94 0.16 13.84
C LEU A 303 -6.83 1.67 14.05
N GLU A 304 -6.64 2.13 15.28
CA GLU A 304 -6.42 3.54 15.60
C GLU A 304 -4.93 3.89 15.51
N SER A 305 -4.56 4.80 14.61
CA SER A 305 -3.18 5.22 14.38
C SER A 305 -2.80 6.52 15.09
N ASP A 306 -3.75 7.17 15.78
CA ASP A 306 -3.62 8.49 16.46
C ASP A 306 -3.05 9.62 15.60
N SER A 307 -3.03 9.40 14.29
CA SER A 307 -2.52 10.32 13.29
C SER A 307 -2.97 9.84 11.91
N ARG A 308 -3.15 10.77 10.99
CA ARG A 308 -3.51 10.46 9.60
C ARG A 308 -2.31 9.82 8.91
N ALA A 309 -2.42 8.53 8.62
CA ALA A 309 -1.35 7.75 8.00
C ALA A 309 -1.24 8.11 6.51
N GLY A 310 -0.02 8.45 6.07
CA GLY A 310 0.30 8.70 4.65
C GLY A 310 1.00 7.52 3.97
N ALA A 311 1.56 6.61 4.76
CA ALA A 311 2.15 5.36 4.31
C ALA A 311 1.89 4.25 5.35
N VAL A 312 1.89 3.01 4.90
CA VAL A 312 1.82 1.81 5.73
C VAL A 312 2.75 0.75 5.17
N CYS A 313 3.32 -0.08 6.04
CA CYS A 313 4.08 -1.26 5.68
C CYS A 313 3.81 -2.38 6.70
N VAL A 314 4.03 -3.62 6.26
CA VAL A 314 3.87 -4.84 7.06
C VAL A 314 5.19 -5.62 6.97
N SER A 315 5.61 -6.26 8.06
CA SER A 315 6.77 -7.16 8.07
C SER A 315 6.50 -8.44 7.27
N GLY A 316 7.55 -9.16 6.87
CA GLY A 316 7.43 -10.40 6.09
C GLY A 316 6.53 -11.46 6.76
N ASP A 317 6.55 -11.52 8.08
CA ASP A 317 5.85 -12.49 8.93
C ASP A 317 4.41 -12.05 9.21
N GLY A 318 4.09 -10.81 8.87
CA GLY A 318 2.83 -10.18 9.22
C GLY A 318 2.71 -9.84 10.70
N ASP A 319 3.75 -9.96 11.53
CA ASP A 319 3.61 -9.72 12.97
C ASP A 319 3.62 -8.22 13.32
N TYR A 320 4.16 -7.37 12.43
CA TYR A 320 4.25 -5.94 12.62
C TYR A 320 3.58 -5.15 11.50
N ILE A 321 2.78 -4.16 11.87
CA ILE A 321 2.28 -3.13 10.96
C ILE A 321 2.80 -1.79 11.44
N VAL A 322 3.41 -1.02 10.55
CA VAL A 322 3.85 0.35 10.84
C VAL A 322 3.16 1.30 9.88
N THR A 323 2.50 2.31 10.46
CA THR A 323 1.98 3.46 9.72
C THR A 323 2.81 4.68 9.99
N VAL A 324 2.94 5.55 8.99
CA VAL A 324 3.71 6.79 9.12
C VAL A 324 2.86 7.98 8.72
N SER A 325 2.74 8.96 9.61
CA SER A 325 1.96 10.16 9.38
C SER A 325 2.74 11.24 8.64
N ARG A 326 2.07 11.83 7.64
CA ARG A 326 2.58 12.96 6.85
C ARG A 326 1.86 14.28 7.12
N THR A 327 0.81 14.29 7.95
CA THR A 327 -0.14 15.41 8.01
C THR A 327 -0.42 15.88 9.42
N THR A 328 -1.23 15.17 10.22
CA THR A 328 -1.69 15.68 11.53
C THR A 328 -0.59 15.70 12.58
N ILE A 329 0.26 14.68 12.61
CA ILE A 329 1.45 14.64 13.48
C ILE A 329 2.62 14.19 12.60
N PRO A 330 3.24 15.12 11.84
CA PRO A 330 4.26 14.76 10.86
C PRO A 330 5.41 14.00 11.52
N GLY A 331 5.80 12.88 10.90
CA GLY A 331 6.86 12.03 11.40
C GLY A 331 6.45 11.05 12.49
N ARG A 332 5.21 11.06 12.99
CA ARG A 332 4.77 9.99 13.90
C ARG A 332 4.65 8.68 13.14
N ALA A 333 5.37 7.67 13.61
CA ALA A 333 5.26 6.30 13.15
C ALA A 333 4.58 5.44 14.23
N THR A 334 3.39 4.94 13.93
CA THR A 334 2.57 4.13 14.84
C THR A 334 2.75 2.65 14.53
N VAL A 335 2.99 1.85 15.56
CA VAL A 335 3.28 0.42 15.47
C VAL A 335 2.12 -0.40 16.03
N PHE A 336 1.67 -1.37 15.25
CA PHE A 336 0.76 -2.42 15.67
C PHE A 336 1.52 -3.74 15.66
N ILE A 337 1.32 -4.54 16.71
CA ILE A 337 1.93 -5.86 16.86
C ILE A 337 0.78 -6.85 16.95
N LYS A 338 0.88 -7.94 16.19
CA LYS A 338 -0.05 -9.06 16.24
C LYS A 338 -0.10 -9.61 17.67
N GLY A 339 -1.30 -9.79 18.21
CA GLY A 339 -1.49 -10.42 19.50
C GLY A 339 -1.27 -11.93 19.41
N ASP A 340 -0.79 -12.51 20.51
CA ASP A 340 -0.64 -13.96 20.68
C ASP A 340 -1.96 -14.74 20.56
#